data_AF-A0A8T6VE98-F1
#
_entry.id   AF-A0A8T6VE98-F1
#
_cell.length_a   1.000
_cell.length_b   1.000
_cell.length_c   1.000
_cell.angle_alpha   90.00
_cell.angle_beta   90.00
_cell.angle_gamma   90.00
#
_symmetry.space_group_name_H-M   'P 1'
#
loop_
_entity.id
_entity.type
_entity.pdbx_description
1 polymer ?
#
loop_
_entity_poly.entity_id
_entity_poly.type
_entity_poly.pdbx_seq_one_letter_code
_entity_poly.pdbx_strand_id
1 'polypeptide(L)'
;LVKVAREERIDHIVESYYQATAETFICSIGSLRKETIKVDLVDVLEGLNKIGFKMEGHDEVVAKLIDLETKMIKYKGAKSLEDELVKLDKDLDFMTLHWIKRYADIMLMSEEEFAKRQKISKAIRQLLLSICRETPKFA
;
A
#
# COMPACT_ATOMS: atom_id res chain seq x y z
N LEU A 1 14.19 -1.86 -12.07
CA LEU A 1 15.59 -1.73 -12.57
C LEU A 1 16.20 -0.41 -12.08
N VAL A 2 17.24 -0.47 -11.24
CA VAL A 2 18.05 0.72 -10.90
C VAL A 2 19.14 0.86 -11.96
N LYS A 3 19.18 1.97 -12.68
CA LYS A 3 20.24 2.26 -13.65
C LYS A 3 21.16 3.33 -13.08
N VAL A 4 22.46 3.16 -13.27
CA VAL A 4 23.42 4.25 -13.03
C VAL A 4 23.14 5.30 -14.11
N ALA A 5 22.67 6.47 -13.69
CA ALA A 5 22.37 7.57 -14.59
C ALA A 5 23.62 8.37 -14.91
N ARG A 6 24.53 8.51 -13.93
CA ARG A 6 25.81 9.22 -14.08
C ARG A 6 26.78 8.75 -13.01
N GLU A 7 28.05 8.57 -13.40
CA GLU A 7 29.16 8.45 -12.46
C GLU A 7 30.14 9.58 -12.73
N GLU A 8 30.47 10.35 -11.69
CA GLU A 8 31.51 11.37 -11.76
C GLU A 8 32.67 10.99 -10.86
N ARG A 9 33.89 11.15 -11.39
CA ARG A 9 35.12 11.05 -10.62
C ARG A 9 35.63 12.45 -10.37
N ILE A 10 35.60 12.86 -9.10
CA ILE A 10 36.20 14.09 -8.63
C ILE A 10 37.39 13.71 -7.76
N ASP A 11 38.57 13.76 -8.37
CA ASP A 11 39.85 13.42 -7.75
C ASP A 11 39.87 11.99 -7.17
N HIS A 12 39.84 11.83 -5.85
CA HIS A 12 39.84 10.53 -5.16
C HIS A 12 38.42 10.02 -4.83
N ILE A 13 37.38 10.78 -5.18
CA ILE A 13 35.98 10.49 -4.85
C ILE A 13 35.24 10.05 -6.11
N VAL A 14 34.45 8.98 -5.99
CA VAL A 14 33.52 8.52 -7.03
C VAL A 14 32.10 8.83 -6.54
N GLU A 15 31.37 9.63 -7.28
CA GLU A 15 29.95 9.90 -7.06
C GLU A 15 29.11 9.14 -8.09
N SER A 16 28.27 8.21 -7.61
CA SER A 16 27.36 7.43 -8.45
C SER A 16 25.92 7.91 -8.25
N TYR A 17 25.33 8.48 -9.29
CA TYR A 17 23.95 8.95 -9.34
C TYR A 17 23.06 7.86 -9.95
N TYR A 18 22.15 7.32 -9.14
CA TYR A 18 21.25 6.26 -9.54
C TYR A 18 19.88 6.80 -9.93
N GLN A 19 19.36 6.39 -11.08
CA GLN A 19 17.96 6.60 -11.46
C GLN A 19 17.21 5.28 -11.30
N ALA A 20 16.21 5.30 -10.43
CA ALA A 20 15.28 4.19 -10.22
C ALA A 20 13.90 4.57 -10.76
N THR A 21 13.18 3.60 -11.34
CA THR A 21 11.74 3.79 -11.59
C THR A 21 11.01 3.92 -10.25
N ALA A 22 9.91 4.69 -10.20
CA ALA A 22 9.11 4.88 -8.98
C ALA A 22 8.72 3.55 -8.32
N GLU A 23 8.40 2.53 -9.11
CA GLU A 23 8.11 1.16 -8.64
C GLU A 23 9.34 0.51 -7.95
N THR A 24 10.53 0.67 -8.51
CA THR A 24 11.78 0.16 -7.90
C THR A 24 12.13 0.94 -6.62
N PHE A 25 11.81 2.23 -6.56
CA PHE A 25 11.97 3.06 -5.36
C PHE A 25 10.97 2.67 -4.25
N ILE A 26 9.69 2.47 -4.60
CA ILE A 26 8.65 2.00 -3.69
C ILE A 26 9.00 0.63 -3.13
N CYS A 27 9.56 -0.29 -3.94
CA CYS A 27 10.09 -1.56 -3.44
C CYS A 27 11.33 -1.39 -2.56
N SER A 28 12.37 -0.68 -3.01
CA SER A 28 13.64 -0.60 -2.26
C SER A 28 13.53 0.14 -0.92
N ILE A 29 12.64 1.13 -0.81
CA ILE A 29 12.34 1.81 0.47
C ILE A 29 11.21 1.11 1.23
N GLY A 30 10.26 0.50 0.52
CA GLY A 30 9.12 -0.20 1.12
C GLY A 30 9.44 -1.60 1.65
N SER A 31 10.51 -2.26 1.16
CA SER A 31 10.82 -3.64 1.54
C SER A 31 11.42 -3.80 2.94
N LEU A 32 11.87 -2.76 3.65
CA LEU A 32 12.62 -2.99 4.90
C LEU A 32 12.40 -2.00 6.06
N ARG A 33 11.53 -0.99 5.99
CA ARG A 33 11.34 -0.09 7.14
C ARG A 33 9.90 0.31 7.37
N LYS A 34 9.24 -0.52 8.18
CA LYS A 34 8.00 -0.26 8.93
C LYS A 34 6.83 0.06 8.02
N GLU A 35 5.78 -0.74 8.17
CA GLU A 35 4.41 -0.56 7.71
C GLU A 35 3.84 0.80 8.12
N THR A 36 4.38 1.86 7.56
CA THR A 36 3.87 3.20 7.70
C THR A 36 3.01 3.35 6.48
N ILE A 37 1.70 3.23 6.67
CA ILE A 37 0.72 3.82 5.78
C ILE A 37 1.09 5.32 5.71
N LYS A 38 2.03 5.68 4.83
CA LYS A 38 2.23 7.03 4.32
C LYS A 38 1.42 7.20 3.04
N VAL A 39 0.29 6.49 2.94
CA VAL A 39 -0.76 6.88 2.01
C VAL A 39 -1.44 8.03 2.71
N ASP A 40 -1.32 9.23 2.15
CA ASP A 40 -2.10 10.35 2.63
C ASP A 40 -3.56 10.07 2.31
N LEU A 41 -4.33 9.65 3.33
CA LEU A 41 -5.74 9.33 3.15
C LEU A 41 -6.55 10.59 2.80
N VAL A 42 -6.03 11.79 3.05
CA VAL A 42 -6.63 13.03 2.55
C VAL A 42 -6.58 13.04 1.03
N ASP A 43 -5.41 12.77 0.44
CA ASP A 43 -5.25 12.68 -1.03
C ASP A 43 -6.14 11.59 -1.64
N VAL A 44 -6.33 10.46 -0.93
CA VAL A 44 -7.23 9.39 -1.38
C VAL A 44 -8.68 9.88 -1.42
N LEU A 45 -9.16 10.54 -0.37
CA LEU A 45 -10.51 11.11 -0.33
C LEU A 45 -10.68 12.22 -1.37
N GLU A 46 -9.66 13.05 -1.60
CA GLU A 46 -9.67 14.06 -2.66
C GLU A 46 -9.68 13.41 -4.05
N GLY A 47 -8.95 12.31 -4.24
CA GLY A 47 -9.00 11.49 -5.45
C GLY A 47 -10.38 10.91 -5.71
N LEU A 48 -11.08 10.45 -4.67
CA LEU A 48 -12.48 10.00 -4.78
C LEU A 48 -13.41 11.14 -5.20
N ASN A 49 -13.21 12.36 -4.66
CA ASN A 49 -13.92 13.56 -5.12
C ASN A 49 -13.67 13.86 -6.61
N LYS A 50 -12.44 13.71 -7.09
CA LYS A 50 -12.08 13.92 -8.50
C LYS A 50 -12.76 12.96 -9.47
N ILE A 51 -13.06 11.73 -9.04
CA ILE A 51 -13.79 10.74 -9.86
C ILE A 51 -15.32 10.75 -9.61
N GLY A 52 -15.82 11.73 -8.83
CA GLY A 52 -17.25 12.03 -8.71
C GLY A 52 -17.95 11.54 -7.45
N PHE A 53 -17.24 10.95 -6.48
CA PHE A 53 -17.82 10.67 -5.15
C PHE A 53 -17.78 11.92 -4.30
N LYS A 54 -18.92 12.41 -3.80
CA LYS A 54 -18.93 13.57 -2.90
C LYS A 54 -18.60 13.12 -1.47
N MET A 55 -17.33 13.18 -1.10
CA MET A 55 -16.81 12.73 0.19
C MET A 55 -16.65 13.90 1.17
N GLU A 56 -17.11 13.72 2.40
CA GLU A 56 -16.81 14.62 3.52
C GLU A 56 -15.55 14.18 4.25
N GLY A 57 -14.45 14.90 4.01
CA GLY A 57 -13.18 14.68 4.69
C GLY A 57 -13.04 15.62 5.89
N HIS A 58 -13.16 15.08 7.10
CA HIS A 58 -12.74 15.75 8.33
C HIS A 58 -11.58 14.97 8.97
N ASP A 59 -10.69 15.66 9.69
CA ASP A 59 -9.50 15.06 10.32
C ASP A 59 -9.85 13.86 11.21
N GLU A 60 -11.00 13.90 11.89
CA GLU A 60 -11.48 12.80 12.73
C GLU A 60 -11.81 11.53 11.93
N VAL A 61 -12.36 11.69 10.72
CA VAL A 61 -12.68 10.58 9.82
C VAL A 61 -11.40 9.95 9.30
N VAL A 62 -10.45 10.79 8.90
CA VAL A 62 -9.13 10.35 8.44
C VAL A 62 -8.43 9.55 9.54
N ALA A 63 -8.42 10.04 10.79
CA ALA A 63 -7.85 9.32 11.92
C ALA A 63 -8.52 7.95 12.15
N LYS A 64 -9.85 7.87 12.04
CA LYS A 64 -10.59 6.59 12.15
C LYS A 64 -10.26 5.62 11.01
N LEU A 65 -10.12 6.11 9.78
CA LEU A 65 -9.68 5.29 8.65
C LEU A 65 -8.26 4.76 8.85
N ILE A 66 -7.33 5.60 9.30
CA ILE A 66 -5.94 5.18 9.61
C ILE A 66 -5.92 4.06 10.66
N ASP A 67 -6.70 4.19 11.73
CA ASP A 67 -6.79 3.16 12.78
C ASP A 67 -7.34 1.83 12.24
N LEU A 68 -8.41 1.89 11.43
CA LEU A 68 -8.98 0.70 10.79
C LEU A 68 -8.02 0.03 9.81
N GLU A 69 -7.34 0.80 8.97
CA GLU A 69 -6.33 0.28 8.03
C GLU A 69 -5.13 -0.30 8.77
N THR A 70 -4.67 0.35 9.84
CA THR A 70 -3.58 -0.17 10.68
C THR A 70 -3.98 -1.48 11.35
N LYS A 71 -5.24 -1.62 11.79
CA LYS A 71 -5.77 -2.89 12.30
C LYS A 71 -5.85 -3.94 11.19
N MET A 72 -6.26 -3.57 9.98
CA MET A 72 -6.29 -4.46 8.81
C MET A 72 -4.90 -5.03 8.51
N ILE A 73 -3.86 -4.22 8.67
CA ILE A 73 -2.46 -4.63 8.50
C ILE A 73 -2.03 -5.70 9.51
N LYS A 74 -2.51 -5.64 10.76
CA LYS A 74 -2.18 -6.64 11.80
C LYS A 74 -2.68 -8.04 11.49
N TYR A 75 -3.66 -8.17 10.59
CA TYR A 75 -4.22 -9.44 10.13
C TYR A 75 -3.74 -9.81 8.71
N LYS A 76 -2.54 -9.34 8.31
CA LYS A 76 -1.80 -9.93 7.18
C LYS A 76 -1.25 -11.27 7.66
N GLY A 77 -1.12 -12.24 6.76
CA GLY A 77 -0.71 -13.59 7.10
C GLY A 77 0.71 -13.64 7.65
N ALA A 78 1.26 -14.85 7.76
CA ALA A 78 2.54 -15.09 8.41
C ALA A 78 3.64 -14.13 7.90
N LYS A 79 4.37 -13.50 8.85
CA LYS A 79 5.55 -12.65 8.59
C LYS A 79 6.61 -13.34 7.70
N SER A 80 6.56 -14.66 7.60
CA SER A 80 7.47 -15.49 6.80
C SER A 80 7.34 -15.34 5.29
N LEU A 81 6.28 -14.69 4.77
CA LEU A 81 6.12 -14.53 3.32
C LEU A 81 7.08 -13.50 2.71
N GLU A 82 7.58 -12.54 3.48
CA GLU A 82 8.40 -11.44 2.93
C GLU A 82 9.75 -11.94 2.41
N ASP A 83 10.39 -12.85 3.15
CA ASP A 83 11.67 -13.45 2.74
C ASP A 83 11.53 -14.35 1.50
N GLU A 84 10.38 -15.03 1.35
CA GLU A 84 10.10 -15.87 0.18
C GLU A 84 9.75 -15.03 -1.06
N LEU A 85 9.03 -13.92 -0.88
CA LEU A 85 8.73 -13.00 -1.98
C LEU A 85 10.00 -12.34 -2.56
N VAL A 86 11.02 -12.08 -1.73
CA VAL A 86 12.32 -11.55 -2.18
C VAL A 86 13.09 -12.54 -3.07
N LYS A 87 12.83 -13.84 -2.91
CA LYS A 87 13.45 -14.89 -3.74
C LYS A 87 12.73 -15.11 -5.06
N LEU A 88 11.53 -14.57 -5.24
CA LEU A 88 10.80 -14.64 -6.51
C LEU A 88 11.54 -13.85 -7.59
N ASP A 89 11.26 -14.21 -8.83
CA ASP A 89 11.94 -13.70 -10.02
C ASP A 89 12.00 -12.15 -10.03
N LYS A 90 13.18 -11.62 -10.39
CA LYS A 90 13.46 -10.19 -10.43
C LYS A 90 12.70 -9.46 -11.54
N ASP A 91 12.13 -10.23 -12.48
CA ASP A 91 11.36 -9.71 -13.61
C ASP A 91 9.86 -9.59 -13.33
N LEU A 92 9.39 -9.99 -12.14
CA LEU A 92 8.00 -9.74 -11.74
C LEU A 92 7.79 -8.27 -11.39
N ASP A 93 6.77 -7.67 -11.98
CA ASP A 93 6.37 -6.31 -11.65
C ASP A 93 5.77 -6.24 -10.23
N PHE A 94 5.75 -5.02 -9.68
CA PHE A 94 5.28 -4.76 -8.32
C PHE A 94 3.82 -5.20 -8.09
N MET A 95 2.94 -4.99 -9.08
CA MET A 95 1.53 -5.35 -8.95
C MET A 95 1.37 -6.87 -8.90
N THR A 96 2.12 -7.60 -9.72
CA THR A 96 2.15 -9.07 -9.70
C THR A 96 2.62 -9.59 -8.34
N LEU A 97 3.72 -9.06 -7.78
CA LEU A 97 4.20 -9.42 -6.45
C LEU A 97 3.18 -9.09 -5.34
N HIS A 98 2.50 -7.94 -5.44
CA HIS A 98 1.45 -7.55 -4.51
C HIS A 98 0.29 -8.55 -4.49
N TRP A 99 -0.17 -9.00 -5.66
CA TRP A 99 -1.25 -9.99 -5.77
C TRP A 99 -0.83 -11.36 -5.26
N ILE A 100 0.39 -11.82 -5.57
CA ILE A 100 0.94 -13.08 -5.04
C ILE A 100 0.95 -13.05 -3.51
N LYS A 101 1.51 -11.99 -2.90
CA LYS A 101 1.50 -11.82 -1.44
C LYS A 101 0.09 -11.86 -0.88
N ARG A 102 -0.83 -11.09 -1.48
CA ARG A 102 -2.21 -10.99 -1.02
C ARG A 102 -2.92 -12.36 -1.02
N TYR A 103 -2.72 -13.18 -2.03
CA TYR A 103 -3.35 -14.50 -2.10
C TYR A 103 -2.72 -15.49 -1.12
N ALA A 104 -1.39 -15.50 -1.00
CA ALA A 104 -0.71 -16.31 0.00
C ALA A 104 -1.17 -15.94 1.43
N ASP A 105 -1.29 -14.65 1.72
CA ASP A 105 -1.82 -14.15 3.00
C ASP A 105 -3.22 -14.70 3.29
N ILE A 106 -4.12 -14.69 2.30
CA ILE A 106 -5.50 -15.19 2.47
C ILE A 106 -5.51 -16.70 2.74
N MET A 107 -4.69 -17.47 2.01
CA MET A 107 -4.62 -18.92 2.16
C MET A 107 -4.00 -19.36 3.49
N LEU A 108 -3.11 -18.56 4.07
CA LEU A 108 -2.42 -18.86 5.32
C LEU A 108 -3.14 -18.35 6.57
N MET A 109 -4.11 -17.44 6.43
CA MET A 109 -4.93 -16.98 7.55
C MET A 109 -5.78 -18.10 8.11
N SER A 110 -5.90 -18.15 9.43
CA SER A 110 -6.95 -18.94 10.07
C SER A 110 -8.34 -18.37 9.78
N GLU A 111 -9.38 -19.19 9.89
CA GLU A 111 -10.77 -18.75 9.77
C GLU A 111 -11.12 -17.60 10.75
N GLU A 112 -10.55 -17.61 11.96
CA GLU A 112 -10.76 -16.55 12.94
C GLU A 112 -10.14 -15.21 12.49
N GLU A 113 -8.90 -15.25 12.01
CA GLU A 113 -8.22 -14.07 11.45
C GLU A 113 -8.93 -13.55 10.21
N PHE A 114 -9.36 -14.45 9.34
CA PHE A 114 -10.14 -14.12 8.15
C PHE A 114 -11.47 -13.44 8.53
N ALA A 115 -12.20 -13.97 9.52
CA ALA A 115 -13.42 -13.36 10.02
C ALA A 115 -13.17 -11.97 10.64
N LYS A 116 -12.09 -11.78 11.39
CA LYS A 116 -11.70 -10.46 11.94
C LYS A 116 -11.37 -9.47 10.83
N ARG A 117 -10.62 -9.89 9.82
CA ARG A 117 -10.29 -9.08 8.63
C ARG A 117 -11.56 -8.64 7.89
N GLN A 118 -12.52 -9.55 7.71
CA GLN A 118 -13.81 -9.22 7.10
C GLN A 118 -14.62 -8.21 7.92
N LYS A 119 -14.60 -8.31 9.26
CA LYS A 119 -15.25 -7.32 10.14
C LYS A 119 -14.65 -5.92 9.97
N ILE A 120 -13.33 -5.81 9.86
CA ILE A 120 -12.64 -4.53 9.64
C ILE A 120 -12.96 -3.98 8.25
N SER A 121 -12.90 -4.81 7.21
CA SER A 121 -13.30 -4.44 5.85
C SER A 121 -14.74 -3.88 5.81
N LYS A 122 -15.66 -4.54 6.53
CA LYS A 122 -17.03 -4.05 6.68
C LYS A 122 -17.08 -2.70 7.39
N ALA A 123 -16.30 -2.50 8.45
CA ALA A 123 -16.24 -1.23 9.18
C ALA A 123 -15.72 -0.09 8.30
N ILE A 124 -14.65 -0.31 7.53
CA ILE A 124 -14.12 0.66 6.56
C ILE A 124 -15.20 1.03 5.54
N ARG A 125 -15.89 0.03 4.96
CA ARG A 125 -16.99 0.27 4.02
C ARG A 125 -18.09 1.13 4.63
N GLN A 126 -18.52 0.83 5.86
CA GLN A 126 -19.58 1.60 6.52
C GLN A 126 -19.13 3.04 6.82
N LEU A 127 -17.87 3.23 7.24
CA LEU A 127 -17.32 4.57 7.46
C LEU A 127 -17.30 5.38 6.15
N LEU A 128 -16.80 4.80 5.07
CA LEU A 128 -16.77 5.45 3.75
C LEU A 128 -18.18 5.81 3.24
N LEU A 129 -19.17 4.93 3.44
CA LEU A 129 -20.56 5.23 3.08
C LEU A 129 -21.17 6.33 3.96
N SER A 130 -20.81 6.37 5.25
CA SER A 130 -21.34 7.38 6.17
C SER A 130 -20.89 8.80 5.85
N ILE A 131 -19.75 8.95 5.17
CA ILE A 131 -19.17 10.24 4.75
C ILE A 131 -19.40 10.54 3.27
N CYS A 132 -19.96 9.60 2.52
CA CYS A 132 -20.23 9.76 1.10
C CYS A 132 -21.65 10.31 0.92
N ARG A 133 -21.76 11.58 0.50
CA ARG A 133 -23.03 12.25 0.27
C ARG A 133 -23.68 11.85 -1.05
N GLU A 134 -22.86 11.55 -2.06
CA GLU A 134 -23.35 11.22 -3.39
C GLU A 134 -22.35 10.30 -4.10
N THR A 135 -22.87 9.24 -4.71
CA THR A 135 -22.10 8.32 -5.53
C THR A 135 -22.24 8.66 -7.02
N PRO A 136 -21.16 8.69 -7.80
CA PRO A 136 -21.23 8.90 -9.22
C PRO A 136 -21.97 7.75 -9.89
N LYS A 137 -22.72 8.06 -10.95
CA LYS A 137 -23.28 7.05 -11.85
C LYS A 137 -22.25 6.79 -12.94
N PHE A 138 -21.50 5.71 -12.81
CA PHE A 138 -20.72 5.20 -13.93
C PHE A 138 -21.69 4.51 -14.89
N ALA A 139 -21.70 4.98 -16.14
CA ALA A 139 -22.53 4.44 -17.22
C ALA A 139 -22.04 3.05 -17.66
#